data_AF-A0A6B3HMT7-F1
#
_entry.id   AF-A0A6B3HMT7-F1
#
_cell.length_a   1.000
_cell.length_b   1.000
_cell.length_c   1.000
_cell.angle_alpha   90.00
_cell.angle_beta   90.00
_cell.angle_gamma   90.00
#
_symmetry.space_group_name_H-M   'P 1'
#
loop_
_entity.id
_entity.type
_entity.pdbx_description
1 polymer ?
#
loop_
_entity_poly.entity_id
_entity_poly.type
_entity_poly.pdbx_seq_one_letter_code
_entity_poly.pdbx_strand_id
1 'polypeptide(L)'
;VPIVYQVERVRDGRSFTTRRVTAVQEGRTIFNLTASFHRPEEAGFEHQLPPARIVPDPEELPTVADEVREHLGVLPEALERMARRQPFDIRYADRLRWTREEIKDADPRSAVWMRAVGPLGDDPLVHTCALTYASDMTLLDAVRIPVEPLWGPRGFDMASLDHAMWFHR
;
A
#
# COMPACT_ATOMS: atom_id res chain seq x y z
N VAL A 1 10.37 -19.28 9.74
CA VAL A 1 11.81 -19.09 9.52
C VAL A 1 12.08 -17.60 9.26
N PRO A 2 13.10 -16.98 9.86
CA PRO A 2 13.40 -15.56 9.66
C PRO A 2 13.81 -15.25 8.20
N ILE A 3 13.68 -13.98 7.81
CA ILE A 3 14.22 -13.45 6.56
C ILE A 3 15.55 -12.75 6.87
N VAL A 4 16.59 -13.03 6.09
CA VAL A 4 17.90 -12.37 6.18
C VAL A 4 18.02 -11.36 5.06
N TYR A 5 18.23 -10.09 5.39
CA TYR A 5 18.46 -9.03 4.42
C TYR A 5 19.97 -8.77 4.26
N GLN A 6 20.51 -9.12 3.10
CA GLN A 6 21.91 -8.90 2.76
C GLN A 6 22.05 -7.57 2.02
N VAL A 7 22.79 -6.63 2.59
CA VAL A 7 22.92 -5.27 2.05
C VAL A 7 24.30 -5.08 1.43
N GLU A 8 24.34 -4.81 0.13
CA GLU A 8 25.52 -4.47 -0.65
C GLU A 8 25.62 -2.94 -0.81
N ARG A 9 26.80 -2.37 -0.52
CA ARG A 9 27.13 -0.98 -0.81
C ARG A 9 27.59 -0.85 -2.27
N VAL A 10 26.64 -0.62 -3.17
CA VAL A 10 26.91 -0.50 -4.61
C VAL A 10 27.73 0.76 -4.91
N ARG A 11 27.36 1.89 -4.29
CA ARG A 11 28.05 3.18 -4.49
C ARG A 11 27.85 4.10 -3.30
N ASP A 12 28.92 4.77 -2.89
CA ASP A 12 28.90 5.90 -1.95
C ASP A 12 29.47 7.13 -2.68
N GLY A 13 28.58 8.00 -3.17
CA GLY A 13 28.94 9.25 -3.84
C GLY A 13 28.82 10.47 -2.93
N ARG A 14 29.14 11.65 -3.45
CA ARG A 14 29.05 12.91 -2.68
C ARG A 14 27.63 13.27 -2.25
N SER A 15 26.66 13.12 -3.16
CA SER A 15 25.26 13.47 -2.91
C SER A 15 24.34 12.24 -2.86
N PHE A 16 24.69 11.19 -3.61
CA PHE A 16 23.88 9.98 -3.75
C PHE A 16 24.60 8.75 -3.22
N THR A 17 23.82 7.87 -2.60
CA THR A 17 24.26 6.57 -2.12
C THR A 17 23.32 5.50 -2.67
N THR A 18 23.88 4.40 -3.16
CA THR A 18 23.10 3.28 -3.71
C THR A 18 23.35 2.02 -2.89
N ARG A 19 22.28 1.32 -2.56
CA ARG A 19 22.29 0.02 -1.89
C ARG A 19 21.54 -0.99 -2.72
N ARG A 20 22.06 -2.22 -2.75
CA ARG A 20 21.31 -3.39 -3.20
C ARG A 20 20.99 -4.25 -1.99
N VAL A 21 19.76 -4.71 -1.88
CA VAL A 21 19.31 -5.59 -0.79
C VAL A 21 18.80 -6.88 -1.39
N THR A 22 19.34 -8.00 -0.94
CA THR A 22 18.87 -9.34 -1.27
C THR A 22 18.22 -9.94 -0.03
N ALA A 23 16.93 -10.25 -0.10
CA ALA A 23 16.23 -10.95 0.98
C ALA A 23 16.33 -12.46 0.75
N VAL A 24 16.78 -13.19 1.77
CA VAL A 24 17.03 -14.63 1.73
C VAL A 24 16.23 -15.33 2.83
N GLN A 25 15.50 -16.37 2.46
CA GLN A 25 14.79 -17.25 3.40
C GLN A 25 15.09 -18.70 3.02
N GLU A 26 15.46 -19.53 4.00
CA GLU A 26 15.86 -20.94 3.76
C GLU A 26 16.93 -21.11 2.68
N GLY A 27 17.87 -20.16 2.61
CA GLY A 27 18.97 -20.17 1.62
C GLY A 27 18.57 -19.80 0.19
N ARG A 28 17.31 -19.41 -0.05
CA ARG A 28 16.81 -18.98 -1.35
C ARG A 28 16.54 -17.48 -1.37
N THR A 29 16.92 -16.81 -2.46
CA THR A 29 16.55 -15.42 -2.70
C THR A 29 15.06 -15.33 -2.95
N ILE A 30 14.37 -14.49 -2.17
CA ILE A 30 12.93 -14.27 -2.28
C ILE A 30 12.58 -12.87 -2.80
N PHE A 31 13.50 -11.91 -2.71
CA PHE A 31 13.28 -10.54 -3.13
C PHE A 31 14.62 -9.82 -3.38
N ASN A 32 14.63 -8.92 -4.37
CA ASN A 32 15.76 -8.03 -4.67
C ASN A 32 15.28 -6.58 -4.71
N LEU A 33 16.03 -5.69 -4.07
CA LEU A 33 15.79 -4.25 -4.06
C LEU A 33 17.05 -3.51 -4.47
N THR A 34 16.89 -2.45 -5.24
CA THR A 34 17.90 -1.39 -5.37
C THR A 34 17.28 -0.11 -4.82
N ALA A 35 17.93 0.49 -3.85
CA ALA A 35 17.50 1.74 -3.21
C ALA A 35 18.58 2.82 -3.40
N SER A 36 18.13 4.03 -3.75
CA SER A 36 18.97 5.21 -3.88
C SER A 36 18.57 6.24 -2.83
N PHE A 37 19.57 6.78 -2.14
CA PHE A 37 19.40 7.77 -1.09
C PHE A 37 20.12 9.04 -1.50
N HIS A 38 19.50 10.18 -1.21
CA HIS A 38 20.04 11.49 -1.50
C HIS A 38 20.06 12.31 -0.21
N ARG A 39 21.14 13.08 0.00
CA ARG A 39 21.17 14.05 1.09
C ARG A 39 20.21 15.21 0.79
N PRO A 40 19.57 15.83 1.79
CA PRO A 40 18.77 17.03 1.56
C PRO A 40 19.59 18.12 0.85
N GLU A 41 18.96 18.82 -0.10
CA GLU A 41 19.52 20.01 -0.77
C GLU A 41 18.78 21.26 -0.32
N GLU A 42 19.52 22.35 -0.07
CA GLU A 42 18.95 23.61 0.43
C GLU A 42 18.16 24.39 -0.62
N ALA A 43 18.40 24.11 -1.90
CA ALA A 43 17.76 24.77 -3.03
C ALA A 43 17.26 23.73 -4.03
N GLY A 44 16.06 23.94 -4.57
CA GLY A 44 15.45 23.05 -5.55
C GLY A 44 14.27 23.71 -6.25
N PHE A 45 13.85 23.12 -7.36
CA PHE A 45 12.61 23.51 -8.02
C PHE A 45 11.46 22.75 -7.40
N GLU A 46 10.43 23.47 -6.96
CA GLU A 46 9.22 22.85 -6.41
C GLU A 46 8.05 22.97 -7.39
N HIS A 47 7.50 21.81 -7.74
CA HIS A 47 6.23 21.70 -8.45
C HIS A 47 5.60 20.35 -8.11
N GLN A 48 4.29 20.26 -8.31
CA GLN A 48 3.55 19.00 -8.25
C GLN A 48 2.30 19.13 -9.13
N LEU A 49 1.79 18.00 -9.60
CA LEU A 49 0.47 17.98 -10.22
C LEU A 49 -0.61 18.25 -9.16
N PRO A 50 -1.74 18.87 -9.53
CA PRO A 50 -2.90 18.91 -8.65
C PRO A 50 -3.43 17.48 -8.40
N PRO A 51 -4.21 17.24 -7.33
CA PRO A 51 -4.85 15.96 -7.10
C PRO A 51 -5.63 15.50 -8.34
N ALA A 52 -5.50 14.22 -8.70
CA ALA A 52 -6.11 13.67 -9.91
C ALA A 52 -7.66 13.67 -9.86
N ARG A 53 -8.23 13.60 -8.65
CA ARG A 53 -9.67 13.72 -8.38
C ARG A 53 -9.91 14.24 -6.97
N ILE A 54 -11.10 14.80 -6.75
CA ILE A 54 -11.60 15.14 -5.42
C ILE A 54 -12.28 13.89 -4.84
N VAL A 55 -11.97 13.55 -3.60
CA VAL A 55 -12.56 12.43 -2.85
C VAL A 55 -13.10 12.94 -1.52
N PRO A 56 -14.09 12.26 -0.90
CA PRO A 56 -14.54 12.61 0.44
C PRO A 56 -13.42 12.55 1.48
N ASP A 57 -13.58 13.33 2.55
CA ASP A 57 -12.65 13.31 3.68
C ASP A 57 -12.68 11.96 4.40
N PRO A 58 -11.55 11.50 4.97
CA PRO A 58 -11.47 10.18 5.57
C PRO A 58 -12.48 9.98 6.69
N GLU A 59 -12.78 11.02 7.47
CA GLU A 59 -13.74 10.99 8.57
C GLU A 59 -15.19 10.72 8.12
N GLU A 60 -15.53 11.03 6.87
CA GLU A 60 -16.85 10.80 6.28
C GLU A 60 -17.02 9.37 5.72
N LEU A 61 -15.92 8.66 5.55
CA LEU A 61 -15.89 7.33 4.93
C LEU A 61 -16.00 6.22 5.99
N PRO A 62 -16.74 5.14 5.70
CA PRO A 62 -16.81 3.98 6.58
C PRO A 62 -15.48 3.22 6.57
N THR A 63 -15.24 2.42 7.62
CA THR A 63 -14.21 1.39 7.54
C THR A 63 -14.72 0.22 6.68
N VAL A 64 -13.81 -0.58 6.12
CA VAL A 64 -14.17 -1.82 5.40
C VAL A 64 -15.02 -2.74 6.27
N ALA A 65 -14.72 -2.82 7.57
CA ALA A 65 -15.47 -3.64 8.51
C ALA A 65 -16.91 -3.13 8.71
N ASP A 66 -17.11 -1.81 8.76
CA ASP A 66 -18.44 -1.22 8.88
C ASP A 66 -19.27 -1.46 7.63
N GLU A 67 -18.67 -1.26 6.45
CA GLU A 67 -19.31 -1.50 5.17
C GLU A 67 -19.68 -2.98 4.96
N VAL A 68 -18.81 -3.92 5.35
CA VAL A 68 -19.14 -5.36 5.31
C VAL A 68 -20.26 -5.70 6.28
N ARG A 69 -20.24 -5.15 7.49
CA ARG A 69 -21.30 -5.37 8.48
C ARG A 69 -22.64 -4.82 8.01
N GLU A 70 -22.64 -3.64 7.39
CA GLU A 70 -23.82 -3.01 6.79
C GLU A 70 -24.42 -3.90 5.69
N HIS A 71 -23.58 -4.43 4.79
CA HIS A 71 -24.04 -5.24 3.67
C HIS A 71 -24.51 -6.65 4.08
N LEU A 72 -23.76 -7.34 4.95
CA LEU A 72 -24.05 -8.73 5.34
C LEU A 72 -24.93 -8.85 6.59
N GLY A 73 -25.17 -7.75 7.30
CA GLY A 73 -25.84 -7.72 8.62
C GLY A 73 -24.97 -8.25 9.77
N VAL A 74 -23.82 -8.83 9.48
CA VAL A 74 -22.85 -9.37 10.45
C VAL A 74 -21.44 -9.17 9.94
N LEU A 75 -20.49 -8.97 10.87
CA LEU A 75 -19.07 -8.98 10.53
C LEU A 75 -18.51 -10.40 10.73
N PRO A 76 -18.01 -11.07 9.68
CA PRO A 76 -17.39 -12.38 9.84
C PRO A 76 -16.19 -12.33 10.81
N GLU A 77 -16.08 -13.29 11.73
CA GLU A 77 -15.05 -13.29 12.79
C GLU A 77 -13.62 -13.20 12.22
N ALA A 78 -13.36 -13.88 11.10
CA ALA A 78 -12.07 -13.82 10.43
C ALA A 78 -11.71 -12.39 10.00
N LEU A 79 -12.69 -11.63 9.49
CA LEU A 79 -12.50 -10.24 9.10
C LEU A 79 -12.36 -9.34 10.33
N GLU A 80 -13.16 -9.55 11.38
CA GLU A 80 -13.01 -8.79 12.62
C GLU A 80 -11.61 -8.95 13.21
N ARG A 81 -11.10 -10.18 13.26
CA ARG A 81 -9.74 -10.47 13.72
C ARG A 81 -8.67 -9.83 12.84
N MET A 82 -8.88 -9.83 11.52
CA MET A 82 -7.98 -9.17 10.58
C MET A 82 -7.98 -7.66 10.81
N ALA A 83 -9.16 -7.02 10.89
CA ALA A 83 -9.32 -5.59 11.12
C ALA A 83 -8.64 -5.15 12.43
N ARG A 84 -8.77 -5.93 13.51
CA ARG A 84 -8.10 -5.66 14.81
C ARG A 84 -6.57 -5.72 14.75
N ARG A 85 -6.00 -6.37 13.73
CA ARG A 85 -4.55 -6.56 13.55
C ARG A 85 -3.99 -5.70 12.41
N GLN A 86 -4.82 -4.92 11.73
CA GLN A 86 -4.37 -4.06 10.65
C GLN A 86 -3.47 -2.94 11.19
N PRO A 87 -2.25 -2.76 10.65
CA PRO A 87 -1.37 -1.69 11.08
C PRO A 87 -1.79 -0.31 10.54
N PHE A 88 -2.72 -0.27 9.58
CA PHE A 88 -3.27 0.95 9.00
C PHE A 88 -4.81 0.95 9.05
N ASP A 89 -5.39 2.09 9.42
CA ASP A 89 -6.79 2.43 9.14
C ASP A 89 -6.89 2.75 7.64
N ILE A 90 -7.60 1.91 6.90
CA ILE A 90 -7.77 2.01 5.44
C ILE A 90 -9.23 2.29 5.15
N ARG A 91 -9.48 3.38 4.41
CA ARG A 91 -10.83 3.79 4.00
C ARG A 91 -10.88 4.00 2.50
N TYR A 92 -11.75 3.26 1.83
CA TYR A 92 -11.93 3.39 0.39
C TYR A 92 -12.77 4.63 0.08
N ALA A 93 -12.31 5.46 -0.85
CA ALA A 93 -13.02 6.66 -1.27
C ALA A 93 -14.28 6.32 -2.09
N ASP A 94 -14.26 5.19 -2.80
CA ASP A 94 -15.40 4.64 -3.51
C ASP A 94 -16.00 3.49 -2.69
N ARG A 95 -17.33 3.35 -2.68
CA ARG A 95 -18.00 2.21 -2.03
C ARG A 95 -17.53 0.88 -2.62
N LEU A 96 -17.51 -0.16 -1.78
CA LEU A 96 -17.21 -1.51 -2.20
C LEU A 96 -18.28 -2.01 -3.17
N ARG A 97 -17.82 -2.73 -4.19
CA ARG A 97 -18.65 -3.43 -5.16
C ARG A 97 -18.73 -4.89 -4.74
N TRP A 98 -19.93 -5.46 -4.77
CA TRP A 98 -20.29 -6.77 -4.21
C TRP A 98 -20.66 -7.79 -5.28
N THR A 99 -21.13 -7.33 -6.43
CA THR A 99 -21.69 -8.15 -7.49
C THR A 99 -20.93 -7.99 -8.80
N ARG A 100 -21.08 -8.96 -9.71
CA ARG A 100 -20.53 -8.87 -11.07
C ARG A 100 -21.13 -7.73 -11.87
N GLU A 101 -22.37 -7.35 -11.58
CA GLU A 101 -23.06 -6.26 -12.27
C GLU A 101 -22.46 -4.90 -11.89
N GLU A 102 -22.17 -4.69 -10.60
CA GLU A 102 -21.55 -3.44 -10.11
C GLU A 102 -20.13 -3.22 -10.64
N ILE A 103 -19.39 -4.28 -10.98
CA ILE A 103 -18.01 -4.18 -11.49
C ILE A 103 -17.91 -4.14 -13.02
N LYS A 104 -18.98 -4.46 -13.75
CA LYS A 104 -18.95 -4.69 -15.20
C LYS A 104 -18.35 -3.51 -15.98
N ASP A 105 -18.70 -2.30 -15.57
CA ASP A 105 -18.26 -1.04 -16.19
C ASP A 105 -17.46 -0.18 -15.19
N ALA A 106 -16.86 -0.83 -14.18
CA ALA A 106 -16.07 -0.13 -13.18
C ALA A 106 -14.75 0.39 -13.77
N ASP A 107 -14.50 1.69 -13.57
CA ASP A 107 -13.22 2.31 -13.91
C ASP A 107 -12.08 1.62 -13.12
N PRO A 108 -10.97 1.20 -13.75
CA PRO A 108 -9.82 0.59 -13.09
C PRO A 108 -9.01 1.62 -12.29
N ARG A 109 -9.67 2.26 -11.32
CA ARG A 109 -9.12 3.25 -10.41
C ARG A 109 -9.58 2.95 -9.01
N SER A 110 -8.67 3.12 -8.06
CA SER A 110 -8.94 3.05 -6.63
C SER A 110 -8.30 4.26 -5.97
N ALA A 111 -8.99 4.87 -5.01
CA ALA A 111 -8.36 5.78 -4.06
C ALA A 111 -8.74 5.35 -2.66
N VAL A 112 -7.74 5.41 -1.78
CA VAL A 112 -7.85 4.99 -0.40
C VAL A 112 -7.17 6.03 0.46
N TRP A 113 -7.78 6.33 1.59
CA TRP A 113 -7.10 6.97 2.70
C TRP A 113 -6.43 5.91 3.55
N MET A 114 -5.21 6.18 3.97
CA MET A 114 -4.44 5.31 4.86
C MET A 114 -3.86 6.12 6.00
N ARG A 115 -3.96 5.60 7.22
CA ARG A 115 -3.34 6.19 8.40
C ARG A 115 -2.80 5.10 9.32
N ALA A 116 -1.55 5.23 9.78
CA ALA A 116 -0.99 4.26 10.72
C ALA A 116 -1.82 4.21 12.01
N VAL A 117 -2.04 3.00 12.54
CA VAL A 117 -2.72 2.79 13.82
C VAL A 117 -1.70 3.00 14.94
N GLY A 118 -1.75 4.18 15.54
CA GLY A 118 -0.85 4.58 16.62
C GLY A 118 0.34 5.43 16.15
N PRO A 119 1.12 5.98 17.10
CA PRO A 119 2.24 6.87 16.78
C PRO A 119 3.42 6.10 16.19
N LEU A 120 4.03 6.65 15.13
CA LEU A 120 5.27 6.13 14.52
C LEU A 120 6.54 6.74 15.15
N GLY A 121 6.41 7.80 15.93
CA GLY A 121 7.53 8.62 16.40
C GLY A 121 8.01 9.63 15.36
N ASP A 122 9.16 10.26 15.63
CA ASP A 122 9.65 11.42 14.87
C ASP A 122 10.74 11.06 13.83
N ASP A 123 11.16 9.79 13.74
CA ASP A 123 12.17 9.37 12.77
C ASP A 123 11.59 9.29 11.34
N PRO A 124 12.02 10.16 10.41
CA PRO A 124 11.49 10.17 9.04
C PRO A 124 11.70 8.84 8.29
N LEU A 125 12.72 8.06 8.68
CA LEU A 125 12.95 6.75 8.09
C LEU A 125 11.84 5.76 8.44
N VAL A 126 11.31 5.83 9.67
CA VAL A 126 10.17 5.00 10.09
C VAL A 126 8.93 5.35 9.28
N HIS A 127 8.67 6.63 9.03
CA HIS A 127 7.57 7.08 8.16
C HIS A 127 7.75 6.59 6.73
N THR A 128 8.97 6.66 6.18
CA THR A 128 9.31 6.14 4.85
C THR A 128 9.07 4.63 4.76
N CYS A 129 9.51 3.87 5.77
CA CYS A 129 9.27 2.42 5.85
C CYS A 129 7.77 2.10 5.99
N ALA A 130 7.03 2.86 6.79
CA ALA A 130 5.59 2.70 6.96
C ALA A 130 4.85 2.97 5.63
N LEU A 131 5.21 4.03 4.91
CA LEU A 131 4.66 4.33 3.59
C LEU A 131 5.03 3.26 2.55
N THR A 132 6.27 2.75 2.58
CA THR A 132 6.71 1.64 1.72
C THR A 132 5.93 0.35 1.99
N TYR A 133 5.60 0.09 3.26
CA TYR A 133 4.75 -1.04 3.62
C TYR A 133 3.31 -0.82 3.11
N ALA A 134 2.76 0.38 3.33
CA ALA A 134 1.40 0.73 2.98
C ALA A 134 1.16 0.75 1.46
N SER A 135 2.17 1.13 0.66
CA SER A 135 2.05 1.28 -0.79
C SER A 135 1.69 -0.01 -1.52
N ASP A 136 2.06 -1.18 -1.00
CA ASP A 136 1.75 -2.48 -1.60
C ASP A 136 0.49 -3.15 -1.03
N MET A 137 -0.20 -2.50 -0.08
CA MET A 137 -1.39 -3.07 0.56
C MET A 137 -2.64 -3.09 -0.34
N THR A 138 -2.81 -2.06 -1.18
CA THR A 138 -4.04 -1.87 -1.98
C THR A 138 -3.77 -1.56 -3.45
N LEU A 139 -2.51 -1.50 -3.89
CA LEU A 139 -2.16 -1.05 -5.24
C LEU A 139 -2.83 -1.88 -6.34
N LEU A 140 -2.88 -3.21 -6.14
CA LEU A 140 -3.51 -4.13 -7.08
C LEU A 140 -5.04 -4.06 -7.10
N ASP A 141 -5.69 -3.30 -6.20
CA ASP A 141 -7.15 -3.11 -6.25
C ASP A 141 -7.61 -2.47 -7.56
N ALA A 142 -6.84 -1.54 -8.13
CA ALA A 142 -7.18 -0.92 -9.42
C ALA A 142 -7.25 -1.95 -10.56
N VAL A 143 -6.42 -3.00 -10.51
CA VAL A 143 -6.43 -4.12 -11.47
C VAL A 143 -7.59 -5.07 -11.18
N ARG A 144 -7.86 -5.32 -9.90
CA ARG A 144 -8.90 -6.26 -9.45
C ARG A 144 -10.31 -5.75 -9.72
N ILE A 145 -10.56 -4.46 -9.50
CA ILE A 145 -11.90 -3.83 -9.55
C ILE A 145 -12.76 -4.24 -10.74
N PRO A 146 -12.29 -4.20 -12.01
CA PRO A 146 -13.13 -4.56 -13.16
C PRO A 146 -13.25 -6.08 -13.39
N VAL A 147 -12.52 -6.91 -12.63
CA VAL A 147 -12.43 -8.36 -12.85
C VAL A 147 -13.21 -9.15 -11.79
N GLU A 148 -13.06 -8.79 -10.51
CA GLU A 148 -13.77 -9.43 -9.40
C GLU A 148 -14.14 -8.44 -8.29
N PRO A 149 -15.30 -8.62 -7.62
CA PRO A 149 -15.66 -7.81 -6.46
C PRO A 149 -14.62 -7.99 -5.33
N LEU A 150 -14.53 -7.04 -4.38
CA LEU A 150 -13.56 -7.18 -3.27
C LEU A 150 -13.89 -8.42 -2.41
N TRP A 151 -15.15 -8.80 -2.42
CA TRP A 151 -15.70 -9.90 -1.66
C TRP A 151 -16.29 -10.97 -2.57
N GLY A 152 -16.05 -12.24 -2.25
CA GLY A 152 -16.62 -13.38 -2.96
C GLY A 152 -15.59 -14.33 -3.56
N PRO A 153 -16.01 -15.22 -4.48
CA PRO A 153 -15.12 -16.19 -5.12
C PRO A 153 -14.05 -15.48 -5.94
N ARG A 154 -12.79 -15.88 -5.74
CA ARG A 154 -11.65 -15.37 -6.52
C ARG A 154 -11.58 -16.06 -7.87
N GLY A 155 -11.37 -15.27 -8.92
CA GLY A 155 -11.25 -15.74 -10.30
C GLY A 155 -9.82 -15.86 -10.80
N PHE A 156 -8.84 -15.31 -10.07
CA PHE A 156 -7.43 -15.31 -10.46
C PHE A 156 -6.50 -15.17 -9.25
N ASP A 157 -5.24 -15.54 -9.46
CA ASP A 157 -4.18 -15.33 -8.48
C ASP A 157 -3.49 -13.98 -8.74
N MET A 158 -3.27 -13.23 -7.66
CA MET A 158 -2.50 -11.99 -7.69
C MET A 158 -1.15 -12.20 -7.03
N ALA A 159 -0.11 -11.71 -7.68
CA ALA A 159 1.24 -11.68 -7.12
C ALA A 159 1.92 -10.36 -7.51
N SER A 160 2.56 -9.70 -6.54
CA SER A 160 3.45 -8.58 -6.80
C SER A 160 4.73 -9.12 -7.48
N LEU A 161 4.99 -8.66 -8.70
CA LEU A 161 6.19 -9.05 -9.46
C LEU A 161 7.32 -8.04 -9.26
N ASP A 162 6.99 -6.76 -9.33
CA ASP A 162 7.87 -5.64 -9.03
C ASP A 162 7.10 -4.53 -8.31
N HIS A 163 7.85 -3.60 -7.72
CA HIS A 163 7.32 -2.42 -7.06
C HIS A 163 8.39 -1.32 -7.13
N ALA A 164 7.98 -0.09 -7.46
CA ALA A 164 8.86 1.05 -7.56
C ALA A 164 8.23 2.27 -6.88
N MET A 165 9.04 3.00 -6.12
CA MET A 165 8.62 4.18 -5.39
C MET A 165 9.63 5.31 -5.57
N TRP A 166 9.12 6.53 -5.59
CA TRP A 166 9.88 7.77 -5.54
C TRP A 166 9.36 8.61 -4.39
N PHE A 167 10.22 8.90 -3.42
CA PHE A 167 9.89 9.73 -2.27
C PHE A 167 10.24 11.18 -2.60
N HIS A 168 9.24 12.06 -2.57
CA HIS A 168 9.39 13.47 -2.95
C HIS A 168 9.39 14.42 -1.74
N ARG A 169 8.56 14.14 -0.73
CA ARG A 169 8.34 14.96 0.47
C ARG A 169 8.09 14.06 1.67
#